data_AF-A0A938U828-F1
#
_entry.id   AF-A0A938U828-F1
#
_cell.length_a   1.000
_cell.length_b   1.000
_cell.length_c   1.000
_cell.angle_alpha   90.00
_cell.angle_beta   90.00
_cell.angle_gamma   90.00
#
_symmetry.space_group_name_H-M   'P 1'
#
loop_
_entity.id
_entity.type
_entity.pdbx_description
1 polymer ?
#
loop_
_entity_poly.entity_id
_entity_poly.type
_entity_poly.pdbx_seq_one_letter_code
_entity_poly.pdbx_strand_id
1 'polypeptide(L)' 'MAKKIDLDTALKVIAAARKKAAEIKVPMNIAVVDEGNNLVAFARMDGAWLGSINIAQNKAYTARAFDMETKTLAPF' A
#
# COMPACT_ATOMS: atom_id res chain seq x y z
N MET A 1 -7.51 -21.83 5.63
CA MET A 1 -6.92 -21.14 4.45
C MET A 1 -7.13 -19.65 4.68
N ALA A 2 -6.07 -18.84 4.62
CA ALA A 2 -6.20 -17.39 4.79
C ALA A 2 -7.09 -16.83 3.67
N LYS A 3 -8.00 -15.91 4.01
CA LYS A 3 -8.92 -15.30 3.06
C LYS A 3 -8.10 -14.46 2.07
N LYS A 4 -8.13 -14.82 0.78
CA LYS A 4 -7.45 -14.13 -0.30
C LYS A 4 -7.84 -12.64 -0.31
N ILE A 5 -6.89 -11.70 -0.43
CA ILE A 5 -7.25 -10.30 -0.73
C ILE A 5 -7.94 -10.24 -2.10
N ASP A 6 -9.23 -9.90 -2.07
CA ASP A 6 -10.02 -9.56 -3.24
C ASP A 6 -10.00 -8.04 -3.49
N LEU A 7 -10.50 -7.64 -4.67
CA LEU A 7 -10.53 -6.24 -5.08
C LEU A 7 -11.34 -5.37 -4.09
N ASP A 8 -12.49 -5.85 -3.63
CA ASP A 8 -13.35 -5.11 -2.69
C ASP A 8 -12.64 -4.85 -1.35
N THR A 9 -11.91 -5.84 -0.84
CA THR A 9 -11.10 -5.70 0.38
C THR A 9 -9.95 -4.73 0.14
N ALA A 10 -9.23 -4.84 -0.98
CA ALA A 10 -8.15 -3.92 -1.33
C ALA A 10 -8.63 -2.46 -1.45
N LEU A 11 -9.81 -2.24 -2.03
CA LEU A 11 -10.42 -0.91 -2.12
C LEU A 11 -10.82 -0.35 -0.75
N LYS A 12 -11.29 -1.19 0.18
CA LYS A 12 -11.55 -0.77 1.58
C LYS A 12 -10.27 -0.36 2.29
N VAL A 13 -9.17 -1.09 2.09
CA VAL A 13 -7.83 -0.73 2.62
C VAL A 13 -7.39 0.62 2.06
N ILE A 14 -7.51 0.84 0.74
CA ILE A 14 -7.20 2.13 0.11
C ILE A 14 -8.07 3.24 0.69
N ALA A 15 -9.37 3.03 0.87
CA ALA A 15 -10.28 4.04 1.41
C ALA A 15 -9.87 4.46 2.84
N ALA A 16 -9.52 3.49 3.70
CA ALA A 16 -9.03 3.76 5.05
C ALA A 16 -7.70 4.54 5.04
N ALA A 17 -6.75 4.13 4.19
CA ALA A 17 -5.46 4.81 4.04
C ALA A 17 -5.63 6.25 3.51
N ARG A 18 -6.52 6.46 2.53
CA ARG A 18 -6.87 7.80 2.01
C ARG A 18 -7.49 8.69 3.08
N LYS A 19 -8.39 8.14 3.91
CA LYS A 19 -8.97 8.88 5.04
C LYS A 19 -7.86 9.35 5.98
N LYS A 20 -6.94 8.45 6.36
CA LYS A 20 -5.83 8.81 7.24
C LYS A 20 -4.88 9.83 6.61
N ALA A 21 -4.57 9.68 5.33
CA ALA A 21 -3.75 10.62 4.55
C ALA A 21 -4.36 12.04 4.55
N ALA A 22 -5.69 12.14 4.41
CA ALA A 22 -6.40 13.40 4.51
C ALA A 22 -6.35 14.00 5.93
N GLU A 23 -6.53 13.18 6.98
CA GLU A 23 -6.42 13.63 8.37
C GLU A 23 -5.03 14.22 8.70
N ILE A 24 -3.95 13.57 8.22
CA ILE A 24 -2.58 14.05 8.43
C ILE A 24 -2.13 15.11 7.42
N LYS A 25 -2.99 15.46 6.45
CA LYS A 25 -2.73 16.44 5.38
C LYS A 25 -1.50 16.10 4.52
N VAL A 26 -1.25 14.81 4.27
CA VAL A 26 -0.17 14.35 3.40
C VAL A 26 -0.77 13.50 2.27
N PRO A 27 -0.75 13.96 1.01
CA PRO A 27 -1.26 13.16 -0.11
C PRO A 27 -0.33 11.96 -0.37
N MET A 28 -0.93 10.77 -0.56
CA MET A 28 -0.21 9.51 -0.63
C MET A 28 -0.44 8.75 -1.95
N ASN A 29 0.55 7.94 -2.33
CA ASN A 29 0.39 6.81 -3.23
C ASN A 29 0.20 5.55 -2.38
N ILE A 30 -0.86 4.78 -2.65
CA ILE A 30 -1.26 3.63 -1.84
C ILE A 30 -1.37 2.41 -2.75
N ALA A 31 -0.63 1.35 -2.44
CA ALA A 31 -0.61 0.10 -3.19
C ALA A 31 -1.03 -1.06 -2.28
N VAL A 32 -1.81 -2.01 -2.81
CA VAL A 32 -2.20 -3.25 -2.13
C VAL A 32 -1.85 -4.43 -3.04
N VAL A 33 -1.17 -5.43 -2.48
CA VAL A 33 -0.82 -6.69 -3.16
C VAL A 33 -1.52 -7.89 -2.51
N ASP A 34 -1.71 -8.97 -3.27
CA ASP A 34 -2.24 -10.24 -2.76
C ASP A 34 -1.15 -11.14 -2.16
N GLU A 35 -1.53 -12.33 -1.69
CA GLU A 35 -0.61 -13.28 -1.06
C GLU A 35 0.50 -13.75 -2.00
N GLY A 36 0.27 -13.68 -3.31
CA GLY A 36 1.20 -14.02 -4.38
C GLY A 36 2.01 -12.82 -4.89
N ASN A 37 2.02 -11.70 -4.17
CA ASN A 37 2.70 -10.45 -4.54
C ASN A 37 2.15 -9.76 -5.80
N ASN A 38 0.94 -10.09 -6.25
CA ASN A 38 0.33 -9.43 -7.40
C ASN A 38 -0.32 -8.12 -6.96
N LEU A 39 -0.11 -7.04 -7.70
CA LEU A 39 -0.79 -5.77 -7.46
C LEU A 39 -2.30 -5.95 -7.68
N VAL A 40 -3.09 -5.73 -6.63
CA VAL A 40 -4.56 -5.85 -6.69
C VAL A 40 -5.19 -4.47 -6.93
N ALA A 41 -4.72 -3.46 -6.21
CA ALA A 41 -5.24 -2.11 -6.33
C ALA A 41 -4.16 -1.06 -6.04
N PHE A 42 -4.29 0.08 -6.72
CA PHE A 42 -3.41 1.23 -6.54
C PHE A 42 -4.21 2.52 -6.64
N ALA A 43 -3.91 3.47 -5.75
CA ALA A 43 -4.48 4.81 -5.78
C ALA A 43 -3.41 5.85 -5.54
N ARG A 44 -3.33 6.82 -6.46
CA ARG A 44 -2.57 8.05 -6.28
C ARG A 44 -3.53 9.18 -5.89
N MET A 45 -3.27 9.83 -4.75
CA MET A 45 -3.98 11.06 -4.40
C MET A 45 -3.45 12.25 -5.20
N ASP A 46 -4.31 13.23 -5.45
CA ASP A 46 -3.91 14.51 -6.04
C ASP A 46 -2.85 15.19 -5.18
N GLY A 47 -1.83 15.77 -5.83
CA GLY A 47 -0.69 16.37 -5.15
C GLY A 47 0.34 15.38 -4.57
N ALA A 48 0.11 14.07 -4.61
CA ALA A 48 1.12 13.09 -4.19
C ALA A 48 2.31 13.09 -5.16
N TRP A 49 3.52 12.93 -4.60
CA TRP A 49 4.77 12.91 -5.36
C TRP A 49 4.76 11.80 -6.42
N LEU A 50 5.23 12.12 -7.64
CA LEU A 50 5.32 11.14 -8.72
C LEU A 50 6.35 10.04 -8.40
N GLY A 51 7.48 10.42 -7.80
CA GLY A 51 8.53 9.46 -7.41
C GLY A 51 8.05 8.41 -6.39
N SER A 52 7.03 8.72 -5.58
CA SER A 52 6.53 7.76 -4.59
C SER A 52 5.53 6.74 -5.13
N ILE A 53 5.18 6.79 -6.43
CA ILE A 53 4.34 5.77 -7.08
C ILE A 53 5.03 4.40 -7.00
N ASN A 54 6.26 4.31 -7.50
CA ASN A 54 7.02 3.06 -7.51
C ASN A 54 7.44 2.65 -6.08
N ILE A 55 7.76 3.64 -5.22
CA ILE A 55 8.06 3.38 -3.80
C ILE A 55 6.90 2.70 -3.08
N ALA A 56 5.66 3.14 -3.30
CA ALA A 56 4.49 2.53 -2.67
C ALA A 56 4.30 1.07 -3.12
N GLN A 57 4.45 0.80 -4.43
CA GLN A 57 4.34 -0.55 -4.98
C GLN A 57 5.45 -1.46 -4.46
N ASN A 58 6.70 -0.99 -4.43
CA ASN A 58 7.82 -1.76 -3.90
C ASN A 58 7.69 -2.00 -2.39
N LYS A 59 7.17 -1.04 -1.62
CA LYS A 59 6.92 -1.26 -0.19
C LYS A 59 5.87 -2.35 0.04
N ALA A 60 4.78 -2.34 -0.74
CA ALA A 60 3.76 -3.39 -0.64
C ALA A 60 4.32 -4.77 -1.02
N TYR A 61 5.07 -4.84 -2.13
CA TYR A 61 5.77 -6.05 -2.54
C TYR A 61 6.72 -6.57 -1.45
N THR A 62 7.63 -5.72 -0.96
CA THR A 62 8.63 -6.10 0.04
C THR A 62 7.97 -6.52 1.35
N ALA A 63 6.95 -5.79 1.82
CA ALA A 63 6.24 -6.15 3.04
C ALA A 63 5.64 -7.56 2.94
N ARG A 64 5.05 -7.90 1.80
CA ARG A 64 4.47 -9.23 1.58
C ARG A 64 5.54 -10.31 1.36
N ALA A 65 6.62 -10.00 0.65
CA ALA A 65 7.72 -10.93 0.39
C ALA A 65 8.43 -11.39 1.68
N PHE A 66 8.51 -10.52 2.69
CA PHE A 66 9.14 -10.82 3.99
C PHE A 66 8.12 -11.02 5.13
N ASP A 67 6.83 -10.95 4.82
CA ASP A 67 5.71 -11.05 5.77
C ASP A 67 5.87 -10.16 7.02
N MET A 68 6.35 -8.92 6.82
CA MET A 68 6.64 -7.97 7.88
C MET A 68 6.60 -6.52 7.39
N GLU A 69 6.57 -5.56 8.32
CA GLU A 69 6.70 -4.15 7.97
C GLU A 69 8.06 -3.85 7.34
N THR A 70 8.08 -3.10 6.22
CA THR A 70 9.35 -2.69 5.59
C THR A 70 10.23 -1.84 6.49
N LYS A 71 9.65 -1.17 7.51
CA LYS A 71 10.41 -0.39 8.49
C LYS A 71 11.34 -1.30 9.32
N THR A 72 10.92 -2.53 9.60
CA THR A 72 11.71 -3.47 10.40
C THR A 72 12.88 -4.06 9.61
N LEU A 73 12.79 -4.10 8.27
CA LEU A 73 13.89 -4.55 7.40
C LEU A 73 15.05 -3.55 7.32
N ALA A 74 14.78 -2.27 7.56
CA ALA A 74 15.74 -1.17 7.46
C ALA A 74 15.71 -0.32 8.73
N PRO A 75 16.22 -0.85 9.87
CA PRO A 75 16.23 -0.14 11.15
C PRO A 75 17.41 0.83 11.20
N PHE A 76 17.28 1.97 10.51
CA PHE A 76 18.23 3.07 10.58
C PHE A 76 17.50 4.41 10.46
#